data_AF-A0A8J5JJD0-F1
#
_entry.id   AF-A0A8J5JJD0-F1
#
_cell.length_a   1.000
_cell.length_b   1.000
_cell.length_c   1.000
_cell.angle_alpha   90.00
_cell.angle_beta   90.00
_cell.angle_gamma   90.00
#
_symmetry.space_group_name_H-M   'P 1'
#
loop_
_entity.id
_entity.type
_entity.pdbx_description
1 polymer ?
#
loop_
_entity_poly.entity_id
_entity_poly.type
_entity_poly.pdbx_seq_one_letter_code
_entity_poly.pdbx_strand_id
1 'polypeptide(L)'
;MVEKMARQLLHLTRGTLNGMLRLLLLVLFPGTPRHDYDASDDLLLQYDFIVVGSGSAGGVLASRLSEVAEWRVLLLEAGGPPPPESVVPAFSINLDRSDVDWNYRTVPQSFGLRGYNDNAMGNPGWRYKDALKYFKKAEDYRGTHNADTAVYHGRGGPLTVEEQSYSEPVSRGILKAGQQLGYNLIDYNGPEQI
;
A
#
# COMPACT_ATOMS: atom_id res chain seq x y z
N MET A 1 4.28 -2.84 -40.87
CA MET A 1 3.14 -1.90 -40.99
C MET A 1 1.94 -2.40 -40.16
N VAL A 2 1.46 -3.62 -40.41
CA VAL A 2 0.32 -4.25 -39.68
C VAL A 2 0.53 -4.32 -38.15
N GLU A 3 1.73 -4.70 -37.70
CA GLU A 3 2.02 -4.85 -36.27
C GLU A 3 2.03 -3.51 -35.50
N LYS A 4 2.47 -2.44 -36.16
CA LYS A 4 2.47 -1.07 -35.61
C LYS A 4 1.05 -0.53 -35.49
N MET A 5 0.21 -0.84 -36.48
CA MET A 5 -1.21 -0.49 -36.50
C MET A 5 -2.01 -1.28 -35.45
N ALA A 6 -1.73 -2.57 -35.26
CA ALA A 6 -2.34 -3.40 -34.23
C ALA A 6 -1.99 -2.89 -32.81
N ARG A 7 -0.73 -2.50 -32.56
CA ARG A 7 -0.31 -1.89 -31.29
C ARG A 7 -1.01 -0.55 -31.03
N GLN A 8 -1.17 0.30 -32.05
CA GLN A 8 -1.92 1.55 -31.92
C GLN A 8 -3.41 1.31 -31.64
N LEU A 9 -4.04 0.33 -32.31
CA LEU A 9 -5.43 -0.01 -32.07
C LEU A 9 -5.65 -0.55 -30.65
N LEU A 10 -4.75 -1.42 -30.16
CA LEU A 10 -4.76 -1.96 -28.80
C LEU A 10 -4.56 -0.88 -27.73
N HIS A 11 -3.72 0.12 -27.99
CA HIS A 11 -3.56 1.27 -27.10
C HIS A 11 -4.82 2.15 -27.07
N LEU A 12 -5.43 2.41 -28.22
CA LEU A 12 -6.67 3.19 -28.34
C LEU A 12 -7.85 2.50 -27.64
N THR A 13 -8.01 1.18 -27.82
CA THR A 13 -9.09 0.42 -27.17
C THR A 13 -8.88 0.27 -25.67
N ARG A 14 -7.64 0.09 -25.19
CA ARG A 14 -7.36 0.11 -23.74
C ARG A 14 -7.62 1.48 -23.12
N GLY A 15 -7.24 2.56 -23.80
CA GLY A 15 -7.47 3.92 -23.32
C GLY A 15 -8.96 4.25 -23.17
N THR A 16 -9.78 3.88 -24.16
CA THR A 16 -11.24 4.09 -24.10
C THR A 16 -11.93 3.21 -23.07
N LEU A 17 -11.53 1.94 -22.91
CA LEU A 17 -12.10 1.05 -21.90
C LEU A 17 -11.79 1.52 -20.47
N ASN A 18 -10.54 1.94 -20.22
CA ASN A 18 -10.14 2.50 -18.93
C ASN A 18 -10.87 3.82 -18.64
N GLY A 19 -11.08 4.66 -19.66
CA GLY A 19 -11.87 5.89 -19.52
C GLY A 19 -13.33 5.61 -19.13
N MET A 20 -13.98 4.60 -19.74
CA MET A 20 -15.34 4.20 -19.38
C MET A 20 -15.42 3.60 -17.97
N LEU A 21 -14.44 2.76 -17.59
CA LEU A 21 -14.35 2.20 -16.24
C LEU A 21 -14.18 3.30 -15.19
N ARG A 22 -13.31 4.28 -15.42
CA ARG A 22 -13.11 5.43 -14.53
C ARG A 22 -14.40 6.23 -14.35
N LEU A 23 -15.11 6.53 -15.43
CA LEU A 23 -16.39 7.24 -15.35
C LEU A 23 -17.43 6.45 -14.56
N LEU A 24 -17.52 5.13 -14.79
CA LEU A 24 -18.44 4.25 -14.07
C LEU A 24 -18.11 4.21 -12.57
N LEU A 25 -16.83 4.08 -12.20
CA LEU A 25 -16.39 4.06 -10.81
C LEU A 25 -16.69 5.38 -10.10
N LEU A 26 -16.50 6.52 -10.77
CA LEU A 26 -16.87 7.84 -10.23
C LEU A 26 -18.37 7.97 -9.95
N VAL A 27 -19.22 7.34 -10.77
CA VAL A 27 -20.69 7.35 -10.58
C VAL A 27 -21.12 6.40 -9.45
N LEU A 28 -20.51 5.20 -9.39
CA LEU A 28 -20.87 4.18 -8.40
C LEU A 28 -20.29 4.46 -7.00
N PHE A 29 -19.16 5.15 -6.93
CA PHE A 29 -18.46 5.48 -5.70
C PHE A 29 -18.19 7.00 -5.60
N PRO A 30 -19.26 7.83 -5.50
CA PRO A 30 -19.13 9.29 -5.44
C PRO A 30 -18.47 9.79 -4.15
N GLY A 31 -18.24 8.90 -3.16
CA GLY A 31 -17.67 9.20 -1.85
C GLY A 31 -16.14 9.18 -1.79
N THR A 32 -15.43 9.16 -2.92
CA THR A 32 -13.99 9.44 -2.88
C THR A 32 -13.82 10.86 -2.32
N PRO A 33 -13.12 11.06 -1.20
CA PRO A 33 -12.91 12.39 -0.68
C PRO A 33 -12.28 13.23 -1.78
N ARG A 34 -12.90 14.37 -2.11
CA ARG A 34 -12.15 15.42 -2.79
C ARG A 34 -11.08 15.84 -1.81
N HIS A 35 -9.88 15.30 -1.99
CA HIS A 35 -8.73 15.85 -1.32
C HIS A 35 -8.54 17.23 -1.91
N ASP A 36 -8.77 18.24 -1.08
CA ASP A 36 -8.38 19.61 -1.35
C ASP A 36 -6.86 19.62 -1.26
N TYR A 37 -6.21 19.18 -2.33
CA TYR A 37 -4.78 19.37 -2.49
C TYR A 37 -4.62 20.87 -2.57
N ASP A 38 -4.15 21.45 -1.48
CA ASP A 38 -3.84 22.86 -1.41
C ASP A 38 -2.66 23.14 -2.35
N ALA A 39 -3.00 23.34 -3.62
CA ALA A 39 -2.13 23.89 -4.63
C ALA A 39 -2.21 25.42 -4.60
N SER A 40 -2.58 26.02 -3.46
CA SER A 40 -2.51 27.47 -3.35
C SER A 40 -1.09 27.91 -3.63
N ASP A 41 -0.99 28.99 -4.41
CA ASP A 41 0.28 29.65 -4.69
C ASP A 41 0.86 30.35 -3.42
N ASP A 42 0.16 30.25 -2.27
CA ASP A 42 0.49 30.88 -0.99
C ASP A 42 1.44 30.00 -0.16
N LEU A 43 2.55 29.58 -0.76
CA LEU A 43 3.63 28.94 -0.01
C LEU A 43 4.23 29.92 1.01
N LEU A 44 4.46 29.42 2.22
CA LEU A 44 5.19 30.17 3.23
C LEU A 44 6.66 30.27 2.80
N LEU A 45 7.30 31.38 3.14
CA LEU A 45 8.75 31.55 2.91
C LEU A 45 9.60 30.52 3.69
N GLN A 46 9.06 29.96 4.77
CA GLN A 46 9.76 29.03 5.65
C GLN A 46 8.82 27.99 6.26
N TYR A 47 9.33 26.76 6.42
CA TYR A 47 8.71 25.65 7.12
C TYR A 47 9.71 25.05 8.12
N ASP A 48 9.21 24.40 9.16
CA ASP A 48 10.04 23.68 10.13
C ASP A 48 10.46 22.32 9.57
N PHE A 49 9.57 21.70 8.78
CA PHE A 49 9.82 20.44 8.08
C PHE A 49 9.31 20.47 6.65
N ILE A 50 10.08 19.88 5.74
CA ILE A 50 9.67 19.60 4.37
C ILE A 50 9.79 18.09 4.16
N VAL A 51 8.66 17.44 3.90
CA VAL A 51 8.58 16.01 3.58
C VAL A 51 8.46 15.86 2.07
N VAL A 52 9.39 15.14 1.45
CA VAL A 52 9.41 14.93 0.00
C VAL A 52 8.94 13.50 -0.31
N GLY A 53 7.76 13.41 -0.91
CA GLY A 53 7.04 12.19 -1.26
C GLY A 53 5.95 11.84 -0.24
N SER A 54 4.69 11.90 -0.67
CA SER A 54 3.49 11.45 0.07
C SER A 54 3.22 9.94 -0.09
N GLY A 55 4.28 9.13 -0.16
CA GLY A 55 4.16 7.67 -0.10
C GLY A 55 3.83 7.16 1.30
N SER A 56 3.89 5.84 1.50
CA SER A 56 3.50 5.17 2.75
C SER A 56 4.17 5.75 4.01
N ALA A 57 5.46 6.08 3.94
CA ALA A 57 6.18 6.67 5.07
C ALA A 57 5.96 8.19 5.19
N GLY A 58 5.98 8.91 4.06
CA GLY A 58 5.93 10.36 4.05
C GLY A 58 4.58 10.92 4.49
N GLY A 59 3.47 10.29 4.08
CA GLY A 59 2.13 10.68 4.56
C GLY A 59 1.98 10.51 6.07
N VAL A 60 2.48 9.40 6.63
CA VAL A 60 2.46 9.16 8.09
C VAL A 60 3.36 10.16 8.82
N LEU A 61 4.55 10.43 8.30
CA LEU A 61 5.48 11.39 8.90
C LEU A 61 4.88 12.79 8.93
N ALA A 62 4.36 13.27 7.80
CA ALA A 62 3.73 14.58 7.70
C ALA A 62 2.55 14.71 8.67
N SER A 63 1.67 13.69 8.71
CA SER A 63 0.54 13.65 9.64
C SER A 63 0.96 13.74 11.11
N ARG A 64 2.05 13.06 11.51
CA ARG A 64 2.55 13.11 12.90
C ARG A 64 3.23 14.42 13.25
N LEU A 65 3.99 15.00 12.33
CA LEU A 65 4.62 16.30 12.55
C LEU A 65 3.55 17.40 12.67
N SER A 66 2.48 17.33 11.89
CA SER A 66 1.38 18.30 11.94
C SER A 66 0.50 18.22 13.20
N GLU A 67 0.65 17.19 14.05
CA GLU A 67 -0.05 17.11 15.35
C GLU A 67 0.45 18.20 16.32
N VAL A 68 1.64 18.76 16.10
CA VAL A 68 2.20 19.88 16.86
C VAL A 68 1.82 21.18 16.16
N ALA A 69 0.89 21.94 16.75
CA ALA A 69 0.30 23.12 16.13
C ALA A 69 1.30 24.24 15.81
N GLU A 70 2.44 24.25 16.52
CA GLU A 70 3.53 25.21 16.33
C GLU A 70 4.39 24.90 15.11
N TRP A 71 4.38 23.66 14.60
CA TRP A 71 5.21 23.25 13.46
C TRP A 71 4.49 23.47 12.14
N ARG A 72 5.18 24.15 11.22
CA ARG A 72 4.76 24.30 9.83
C ARG A 72 5.39 23.17 9.02
N VAL A 73 4.54 22.34 8.43
CA VAL A 73 4.96 21.16 7.67
C VAL A 73 4.53 21.31 6.22
N LEU A 74 5.49 21.24 5.29
CA LEU A 74 5.22 21.15 3.86
C LEU A 74 5.36 19.69 3.40
N LEU A 75 4.35 19.15 2.72
CA LEU A 75 4.39 17.85 2.08
C LEU A 75 4.38 18.04 0.57
N LEU A 76 5.43 17.56 -0.10
CA LEU A 76 5.56 17.61 -1.55
C LEU A 76 5.30 16.22 -2.14
N GLU A 77 4.44 16.13 -3.14
CA GLU A 77 4.18 14.90 -3.89
C GLU A 77 4.28 15.20 -5.39
N ALA A 78 4.95 14.32 -6.13
CA ALA A 78 5.15 14.50 -7.56
C ALA A 78 4.00 13.88 -8.39
N GLY A 79 3.32 12.88 -7.82
CA GLY A 79 2.11 12.29 -8.37
C GLY A 79 0.88 13.19 -8.22
N GLY A 80 -0.16 12.86 -8.99
CA GLY A 80 -1.47 13.48 -8.89
C GLY A 80 -2.35 12.85 -7.80
N PRO A 81 -3.63 13.26 -7.72
CA PRO A 81 -4.61 12.59 -6.89
C PRO A 81 -4.70 11.09 -7.22
N PRO A 82 -4.95 10.21 -6.23
CA PRO A 82 -5.12 8.80 -6.48
C PRO A 82 -6.32 8.56 -7.42
N PRO A 83 -6.18 7.69 -8.43
CA PRO A 83 -7.25 7.45 -9.38
C PRO A 83 -8.37 6.63 -8.73
N PRO A 84 -9.64 6.75 -9.18
CA PRO A 84 -10.78 6.08 -8.53
C PRO A 84 -10.64 4.57 -8.42
N GLU A 85 -10.00 3.91 -9.39
CA GLU A 85 -9.76 2.47 -9.36
C GLU A 85 -8.83 2.01 -8.22
N SER A 86 -8.01 2.90 -7.65
CA SER A 86 -7.07 2.55 -6.57
C SER A 86 -7.75 2.20 -5.25
N VAL A 87 -9.01 2.62 -5.06
CA VAL A 87 -9.76 2.32 -3.82
C VAL A 87 -10.38 0.92 -3.84
N VAL A 88 -10.39 0.25 -4.99
CA VAL A 88 -10.93 -1.10 -5.16
C VAL A 88 -9.76 -2.07 -5.35
N PRO A 89 -9.42 -2.92 -4.36
CA PRO A 89 -8.22 -3.77 -4.42
C PRO A 89 -8.14 -4.65 -5.67
N ALA A 90 -9.28 -5.13 -6.17
CA ALA A 90 -9.36 -5.96 -7.38
C ALA A 90 -8.89 -5.26 -8.67
N PHE A 91 -8.86 -3.92 -8.69
CA PHE A 91 -8.41 -3.13 -9.84
C PHE A 91 -6.94 -2.67 -9.74
N SER A 92 -6.18 -3.14 -8.75
CA SER A 92 -4.74 -2.89 -8.65
C SER A 92 -3.98 -3.24 -9.95
N ILE A 93 -4.37 -4.31 -10.65
CA ILE A 93 -3.77 -4.76 -11.91
C ILE A 93 -3.91 -3.70 -13.03
N ASN A 94 -4.90 -2.82 -12.96
CA ASN A 94 -5.10 -1.76 -13.95
C ASN A 94 -4.13 -0.58 -13.76
N LEU A 95 -3.51 -0.46 -12.58
CA LEU A 95 -2.58 0.61 -12.25
C LEU A 95 -1.16 0.33 -12.79
N ASP A 96 -0.82 -0.94 -13.01
CA ASP A 96 0.49 -1.34 -13.51
C ASP A 96 0.77 -0.72 -14.89
N ARG A 97 1.92 -0.03 -15.03
CA ARG A 97 2.34 0.67 -16.26
C ARG A 97 1.35 1.71 -16.77
N SER A 98 0.53 2.26 -15.88
CA SER A 98 -0.38 3.38 -16.16
C SER A 98 0.32 4.74 -15.98
N ASP A 99 -0.47 5.81 -15.99
CA ASP A 99 -0.05 7.18 -15.71
C ASP A 99 0.37 7.41 -14.25
N VAL A 100 -0.02 6.53 -13.33
CA VAL A 100 0.32 6.63 -11.90
C VAL A 100 1.48 5.72 -11.48
N ASP A 101 2.06 4.98 -12.43
CA ASP A 101 3.26 4.16 -12.23
C ASP A 101 4.49 4.89 -12.78
N TRP A 102 5.53 5.03 -11.94
CA TRP A 102 6.82 5.59 -12.36
C TRP A 102 7.49 4.79 -13.49
N ASN A 103 7.11 3.52 -13.65
CA ASN A 103 7.49 2.66 -14.77
C ASN A 103 9.02 2.55 -14.95
N TYR A 104 9.75 2.54 -13.83
CA TYR A 104 11.18 2.35 -13.83
C TYR A 104 11.56 1.00 -14.43
N ARG A 105 12.63 0.98 -15.21
CA ARG A 105 13.17 -0.24 -15.80
C ARG A 105 14.54 -0.51 -15.21
N THR A 106 14.75 -1.76 -14.79
CA THR A 106 16.06 -2.23 -14.38
C THR A 106 16.94 -2.52 -15.60
N VAL A 107 18.25 -2.52 -15.40
CA VAL A 107 19.18 -3.14 -16.35
C VAL A 107 19.15 -4.66 -16.18
N PRO A 108 19.48 -5.46 -17.21
CA PRO A 108 19.52 -6.92 -17.10
C PRO A 108 20.36 -7.40 -15.91
N GLN A 109 19.84 -8.35 -15.13
CA GLN A 109 20.49 -8.92 -13.94
C GLN A 109 20.74 -10.42 -14.14
N SER A 110 21.92 -10.91 -13.76
CA SER A 110 22.22 -12.36 -13.74
C SER A 110 21.69 -13.05 -12.48
N PHE A 111 21.48 -12.30 -11.39
CA PHE A 111 20.88 -12.74 -10.14
C PHE A 111 19.89 -11.67 -9.64
N GLY A 112 18.61 -11.82 -9.93
CA GLY A 112 17.53 -10.97 -9.37
C GLY A 112 16.87 -11.62 -8.16
N LEU A 113 16.13 -10.84 -7.37
CA LEU A 113 15.24 -11.30 -6.29
C LEU A 113 15.95 -12.04 -5.12
N ARG A 114 17.16 -11.62 -4.75
CA ARG A 114 17.74 -12.07 -3.48
C ARG A 114 17.01 -11.38 -2.34
N GLY A 115 16.32 -12.17 -1.52
CA GLY A 115 15.60 -11.70 -0.35
C GLY A 115 16.50 -10.93 0.62
N TYR A 116 15.92 -9.97 1.30
CA TYR A 116 16.57 -9.21 2.36
C TYR A 116 16.95 -10.15 3.52
N ASN A 117 18.21 -10.11 3.94
CA ASN A 117 18.68 -10.87 5.10
C ASN A 117 18.73 -9.93 6.30
N ASP A 118 17.84 -10.18 7.27
CA ASP A 118 17.56 -9.33 8.43
C ASP A 118 18.62 -9.40 9.54
N ASN A 119 19.82 -9.92 9.24
CA ASN A 119 20.96 -9.92 10.15
C ASN A 119 21.51 -8.49 10.29
N ALA A 120 20.77 -7.72 11.08
CA ALA A 120 20.98 -6.39 11.62
C ALA A 120 22.19 -5.65 11.05
N MET A 121 21.92 -4.63 10.25
CA MET A 121 22.88 -3.60 9.81
C MET A 121 23.48 -2.77 10.97
N GLY A 122 23.39 -3.25 12.22
CA GLY A 122 23.91 -2.59 13.41
C GLY A 122 23.05 -1.45 13.94
N ASN A 123 21.80 -1.28 13.47
CA ASN A 123 20.92 -0.16 13.82
C ASN A 123 20.28 -0.37 15.21
N PRO A 124 20.78 0.28 16.28
CA PRO A 124 20.24 0.08 17.62
C PRO A 124 18.82 0.67 17.70
N GLY A 125 17.91 -0.01 18.38
CA GLY A 125 16.50 0.42 18.49
C GLY A 125 15.62 0.05 17.28
N TRP A 126 16.16 -0.61 16.26
CA TRP A 126 15.42 -1.10 15.08
C TRP A 126 15.23 -2.62 15.07
N ARG A 127 15.36 -3.29 16.23
CA ARG A 127 15.00 -4.71 16.32
C ARG A 127 13.48 -4.85 16.30
N TYR A 128 12.99 -6.01 15.87
CA TYR A 128 11.55 -6.31 15.87
C TYR A 128 10.87 -5.97 17.20
N LYS A 129 11.45 -6.37 18.34
CA LYS A 129 10.93 -6.07 19.68
C LYS A 129 10.77 -4.56 19.97
N ASP A 130 11.62 -3.73 19.37
CA ASP A 130 11.61 -2.27 19.56
C ASP A 130 10.58 -1.61 18.63
N ALA A 131 10.36 -2.21 17.46
CA ALA A 131 9.40 -1.78 16.44
C ALA A 131 7.95 -2.26 16.69
N LEU A 132 7.75 -3.38 17.40
CA LEU A 132 6.43 -3.99 17.62
C LEU A 132 5.38 -3.00 18.13
N LYS A 133 5.76 -2.12 19.07
CA LYS A 133 4.85 -1.09 19.59
C LYS A 133 4.33 -0.14 18.50
N TYR A 134 5.11 0.13 17.46
CA TYR A 134 4.72 1.01 16.36
C TYR A 134 3.82 0.29 15.35
N PHE A 135 4.08 -0.99 15.07
CA PHE A 135 3.14 -1.82 14.29
C PHE A 135 1.76 -1.83 14.95
N LYS A 136 1.70 -2.11 16.26
CA LYS A 136 0.46 -2.09 17.04
C LYS A 136 -0.20 -0.72 17.13
N LYS A 137 0.58 0.38 17.17
CA LYS A 137 0.03 1.74 17.19
C LYS A 137 -0.63 2.11 15.86
N ALA A 138 -0.12 1.58 14.75
CA ALA A 138 -0.64 1.87 13.42
C ALA A 138 -1.90 1.06 13.09
N GLU A 139 -2.00 -0.17 13.59
CA GLU A 139 -3.02 -1.14 13.23
C GLU A 139 -4.37 -0.95 13.96
N ASP A 140 -5.46 -1.13 13.20
CA ASP A 140 -6.81 -1.41 13.68
C ASP A 140 -7.26 -2.79 13.16
N TYR A 141 -6.86 -3.85 13.87
CA TYR A 141 -7.13 -5.23 13.45
C TYR A 141 -8.57 -5.64 13.77
N ARG A 142 -9.29 -6.10 12.75
CA ARG A 142 -10.70 -6.51 12.80
C ARG A 142 -10.92 -8.01 12.60
N GLY A 143 -9.85 -8.78 12.46
CA GLY A 143 -9.92 -10.23 12.33
C GLY A 143 -10.05 -10.94 13.69
N THR A 144 -9.95 -12.26 13.63
CA THR A 144 -9.93 -13.14 14.80
C THR A 144 -8.49 -13.43 15.22
N HIS A 145 -8.27 -13.58 16.52
CA HIS A 145 -6.97 -13.95 17.09
C HIS A 145 -7.22 -14.68 18.42
N ASN A 146 -6.28 -15.53 18.82
CA ASN A 146 -6.32 -16.17 20.14
C ASN A 146 -5.53 -15.31 21.16
N ALA A 147 -5.44 -15.77 22.41
CA ALA A 147 -4.73 -15.03 23.46
C ALA A 147 -3.23 -14.86 23.14
N ASP A 148 -2.63 -15.85 22.49
CA ASP A 148 -1.19 -15.89 22.18
C ASP A 148 -0.83 -14.98 21.01
N THR A 149 -1.74 -14.78 20.05
CA THR A 149 -1.55 -13.90 18.90
C THR A 149 -2.04 -12.47 19.14
N ALA A 150 -3.00 -12.27 20.06
CA ALA A 150 -3.52 -10.95 20.44
C ALA A 150 -2.43 -9.95 20.84
N VAL A 151 -1.32 -10.42 21.43
CA VAL A 151 -0.23 -9.55 21.87
C VAL A 151 0.51 -8.88 20.71
N TYR A 152 0.38 -9.41 19.49
CA TYR A 152 1.03 -8.92 18.27
C TYR A 152 0.18 -7.91 17.50
N HIS A 153 -1.11 -7.78 17.82
CA HIS A 153 -2.04 -6.90 17.09
C HIS A 153 -2.42 -5.61 17.83
N GLY A 154 -2.75 -4.58 17.05
CA GLY A 154 -3.27 -3.28 17.48
C GLY A 154 -4.77 -3.11 17.23
N ARG A 155 -5.40 -2.19 17.98
CA ARG A 155 -6.79 -1.74 17.75
C ARG A 155 -6.87 -0.23 17.86
N GLY A 156 -7.73 0.39 17.04
CA GLY A 156 -7.95 1.84 17.03
C GLY A 156 -6.85 2.67 16.34
N GLY A 157 -5.89 2.01 15.69
CA GLY A 157 -4.92 2.68 14.82
C GLY A 157 -5.57 3.19 13.52
N PRO A 158 -4.86 4.04 12.75
CA PRO A 158 -5.38 4.58 11.49
C PRO A 158 -5.44 3.56 10.34
N LEU A 159 -4.75 2.42 10.43
CA LEU A 159 -4.69 1.41 9.38
C LEU A 159 -5.58 0.22 9.72
N THR A 160 -6.75 0.15 9.11
CA THR A 160 -7.61 -1.02 9.24
C THR A 160 -7.00 -2.23 8.55
N VAL A 161 -6.89 -3.33 9.29
CA VAL A 161 -6.48 -4.64 8.78
C VAL A 161 -7.60 -5.62 9.11
N GLU A 162 -8.03 -6.40 8.14
CA GLU A 162 -9.08 -7.40 8.33
C GLU A 162 -8.72 -8.70 7.62
N GLU A 163 -9.28 -9.79 8.12
CA GLU A 163 -9.22 -11.06 7.42
C GLU A 163 -10.01 -10.97 6.11
N GLN A 164 -9.52 -11.64 5.08
CA GLN A 164 -10.20 -11.68 3.80
C GLN A 164 -11.58 -12.35 3.98
N SER A 165 -12.64 -11.56 3.85
CA SER A 165 -14.03 -12.02 4.02
C SER A 165 -14.43 -13.08 2.98
N TYR A 166 -13.73 -13.14 1.85
CA TYR A 166 -14.00 -14.05 0.76
C TYR A 166 -12.90 -15.11 0.63
N SER A 167 -13.25 -16.37 0.87
CA SER A 167 -12.36 -17.52 0.71
C SER A 167 -12.87 -18.43 -0.40
N GLU A 168 -12.09 -18.55 -1.46
CA GLU A 168 -12.34 -19.48 -2.55
C GLU A 168 -12.10 -20.95 -2.13
N PRO A 169 -12.77 -21.92 -2.78
CA PRO A 169 -12.50 -23.35 -2.55
C PRO A 169 -11.03 -23.72 -2.76
N VAL A 170 -10.35 -23.06 -3.72
CA VAL A 170 -8.93 -23.29 -4.01
C VAL A 170 -8.06 -22.94 -2.80
N SER A 171 -8.29 -21.79 -2.17
CA SER A 171 -7.54 -21.36 -0.98
C SER A 171 -7.67 -22.38 0.15
N ARG A 172 -8.89 -22.88 0.40
CA ARG A 172 -9.12 -23.93 1.42
C ARG A 172 -8.43 -25.24 1.06
N GLY A 173 -8.44 -25.62 -0.22
CA GLY A 173 -7.73 -26.79 -0.73
C GLY A 173 -6.22 -26.71 -0.47
N ILE A 174 -5.61 -25.54 -0.71
CA ILE A 174 -4.19 -25.29 -0.45
C ILE A 174 -3.87 -25.40 1.05
N LEU A 175 -4.65 -24.75 1.91
CA LEU A 175 -4.45 -24.83 3.36
C LEU A 175 -4.54 -26.27 3.88
N LYS A 176 -5.54 -27.03 3.41
CA LYS A 176 -5.71 -28.44 3.76
C LYS A 176 -4.54 -29.31 3.29
N ALA A 177 -4.04 -29.07 2.07
CA ALA A 177 -2.87 -29.77 1.55
C ALA A 177 -1.62 -29.48 2.40
N GLY A 178 -1.43 -28.22 2.82
CA GLY A 178 -0.37 -27.84 3.77
C GLY A 178 -0.44 -28.63 5.07
N GLN A 179 -1.62 -28.74 5.68
CA GLN A 179 -1.82 -29.53 6.89
C GLN A 179 -1.54 -31.03 6.68
N GLN A 180 -1.94 -31.60 5.53
CA GLN A 180 -1.63 -33.00 5.20
C GLN A 180 -0.13 -33.25 5.00
N LEU A 181 0.62 -32.24 4.59
CA LEU A 181 2.08 -32.27 4.51
C LEU A 181 2.77 -31.98 5.87
N GLY A 182 1.99 -31.76 6.94
CA GLY A 182 2.50 -31.52 8.28
C GLY A 182 2.75 -30.05 8.63
N TYR A 183 2.33 -29.10 7.80
CA TYR A 183 2.43 -27.67 8.13
C TYR A 183 1.29 -27.21 9.04
N ASN A 184 1.64 -26.37 10.02
CA ASN A 184 0.67 -25.75 10.90
C ASN A 184 -0.01 -24.56 10.22
N LEU A 185 -1.31 -24.37 10.50
CA LEU A 185 -1.97 -23.10 10.21
C LEU A 185 -1.64 -22.14 11.35
N ILE A 186 -0.93 -21.07 11.01
CA ILE A 186 -0.45 -20.07 11.95
C ILE A 186 -0.94 -18.69 11.53
N ASP A 187 -0.97 -17.80 12.51
CA ASP A 187 -0.97 -16.37 12.24
C ASP A 187 0.43 -15.95 11.81
N TYR A 188 0.56 -15.55 10.55
CA TYR A 188 1.84 -15.16 9.96
C TYR A 188 2.38 -13.83 10.51
N ASN A 189 1.55 -13.06 11.23
CA ASN A 189 1.97 -11.87 11.98
C ASN A 189 2.13 -12.16 13.49
N GLY A 190 1.97 -13.42 13.89
CA GLY A 190 2.11 -13.88 15.27
C GLY A 190 3.54 -14.25 15.68
N PRO A 191 3.71 -15.03 16.77
CA PRO A 191 5.04 -15.41 17.29
C PRO A 191 5.82 -16.36 16.37
N GLU A 192 5.10 -17.13 15.56
CA GLU A 192 5.68 -18.12 14.66
C GLU A 192 5.77 -17.55 13.25
N GLN A 193 6.95 -17.65 12.64
CA GLN A 193 7.18 -17.33 11.23
C GLN A 193 7.67 -18.58 10.50
N ILE A 194 7.15 -18.81 9.30
CA ILE A 194 7.48 -19.94 8.40
C ILE A 194 8.81 -19.75 7.68
#